data_AF-B2THB2-F1
#
_entry.id   AF-B2THB2-F1
#
_cell.length_a   1.000
_cell.length_b   1.000
_cell.length_c   1.000
_cell.angle_alpha   90.00
_cell.angle_beta   90.00
_cell.angle_gamma   90.00
#
_symmetry.space_group_name_H-M   'P 1'
#
loop_
_entity.id
_entity.type
_entity.pdbx_description
1 polymer ?
#
loop_
_entity_poly.entity_id
_entity_poly.type
_entity_poly.pdbx_seq_one_letter_code
_entity_poly.pdbx_strand_id
1 'polypeptide(L)'
;MQVEQFESFALPATFPAEWMPPEGARFVRDCVAGMSRTALLRIARSRGFRPTWERLDGHGPGLYGMSLTIGRCVVPLVVRMRAIQRPASSVPDDSQKPLFPVSES
;
A
#
# COMPACT_ATOMS: atom_id res chain seq x y z
N MET A 1 4.87 0.78 16.87
CA MET A 1 5.46 0.52 15.54
C MET A 1 4.66 1.29 14.50
N GLN A 2 5.28 2.19 13.75
CA GLN A 2 4.64 2.84 12.60
C GLN A 2 4.57 1.84 11.45
N VAL A 3 3.46 1.83 10.70
CA VAL A 3 3.33 1.03 9.49
C VAL A 3 3.02 1.95 8.32
N GLU A 4 3.45 1.56 7.13
CA GLU A 4 3.21 2.35 5.93
C GLU A 4 2.08 1.74 5.10
N GLN A 5 1.23 2.60 4.55
CA GLN A 5 0.16 2.23 3.64
C GLN A 5 0.24 3.04 2.35
N PHE A 6 -0.07 2.37 1.24
CA PHE A 6 -0.15 2.97 -0.08
C PHE A 6 -1.17 4.10 -0.09
N GLU A 7 -0.80 5.23 -0.70
CA GLU A 7 -1.66 6.39 -0.89
C GLU A 7 -1.96 6.58 -2.38
N SER A 8 -0.92 6.66 -3.21
CA SER A 8 -1.08 6.96 -4.64
C SER A 8 0.12 6.53 -5.48
N PHE A 9 -0.10 6.42 -6.79
CA PHE A 9 0.95 6.34 -7.80
C PHE A 9 1.10 7.67 -8.53
N ALA A 10 2.31 7.94 -9.01
CA ALA A 10 2.62 8.98 -9.98
C ALA A 10 3.59 8.43 -11.04
N LEU A 11 3.60 9.05 -12.21
CA LEU A 11 4.61 8.79 -13.23
C LEU A 11 5.75 9.79 -13.09
N PRO A 12 7.02 9.36 -13.21
CA PRO A 12 8.11 10.30 -13.33
C PRO A 12 7.95 11.13 -14.61
N ALA A 13 8.41 12.39 -14.59
CA ALA A 13 8.37 13.26 -15.78
C ALA A 13 9.08 12.67 -17.01
N THR A 14 9.96 11.71 -16.74
CA THR A 14 10.80 10.99 -17.70
C THR A 14 10.07 9.83 -18.39
N PHE A 15 8.84 9.51 -17.98
CA PHE A 15 8.01 8.45 -18.56
C PHE A 15 6.59 8.99 -18.85
N PRO A 16 6.27 9.36 -20.09
CA PRO A 16 4.96 9.88 -20.44
C PRO A 16 3.88 8.80 -20.34
N ALA A 17 2.66 9.21 -19.99
CA ALA A 17 1.54 8.28 -19.79
C ALA A 17 1.17 7.49 -21.06
N GLU A 18 1.45 8.03 -22.25
CA GLU A 18 1.22 7.36 -23.53
C GLU A 18 2.08 6.10 -23.73
N TRP A 19 3.19 5.96 -23.01
CA TRP A 19 4.05 4.77 -23.05
C TRP A 19 3.58 3.68 -22.07
N MET A 20 2.57 3.96 -21.25
CA MET A 20 2.01 3.00 -20.31
C MET A 20 1.32 1.86 -21.07
N PRO A 21 1.75 0.61 -20.91
CA PRO A 21 1.03 -0.53 -21.44
C PRO A 21 -0.37 -0.65 -20.79
N PRO A 22 -1.40 -1.11 -21.52
CA PRO A 22 -2.75 -1.27 -20.98
C PRO A 22 -2.82 -2.08 -19.68
N GLU A 23 -1.98 -3.11 -19.56
CA GLU A 23 -1.89 -3.97 -18.38
C GLU A 23 -1.30 -3.23 -17.17
N GLY A 24 -0.37 -2.30 -17.41
CA GLY A 24 0.19 -1.41 -16.40
C GLY A 24 -0.84 -0.42 -15.89
N ALA A 25 -1.58 0.22 -16.81
CA ALA A 25 -2.69 1.11 -16.46
C ALA A 25 -3.77 0.39 -15.63
N ARG A 26 -4.12 -0.85 -16.02
CA ARG A 26 -5.05 -1.69 -15.25
C ARG A 26 -4.50 -2.01 -13.85
N PHE A 27 -3.22 -2.31 -13.72
CA PHE A 27 -2.60 -2.53 -12.41
C PHE A 27 -2.67 -1.31 -11.51
N VAL A 28 -2.33 -0.11 -12.01
CA VAL A 28 -2.41 1.15 -11.26
C VAL A 28 -3.83 1.39 -10.75
N ARG A 29 -4.85 1.15 -11.58
CA ARG A 29 -6.26 1.30 -11.21
C ARG A 29 -6.72 0.29 -10.15
N ASP A 30 -6.20 -0.93 -10.18
CA ASP A 30 -6.63 -2.01 -9.28
C ASP A 30 -5.95 -1.91 -7.89
N CYS A 31 -4.93 -1.05 -7.74
CA CYS A 31 -4.31 -0.76 -6.46
C CYS A 31 -5.10 0.33 -5.72
N VAL A 32 -5.47 0.06 -4.48
CA VAL A 32 -6.29 0.96 -3.65
C VAL A 32 -5.52 1.45 -2.44
N ALA A 33 -5.78 2.70 -2.05
CA ALA A 33 -5.19 3.30 -0.87
C ALA A 33 -5.41 2.41 0.38
N GLY A 34 -4.42 2.34 1.26
CA GLY A 34 -4.41 1.45 2.42
C GLY A 34 -3.61 0.15 2.22
N MET A 35 -3.29 -0.23 0.97
CA MET A 35 -2.52 -1.44 0.69
C MET A 35 -1.09 -1.37 1.25
N SER A 36 -0.54 -2.50 1.71
CA SER A 36 0.87 -2.56 2.11
C SER A 36 1.78 -2.77 0.89
N ARG A 37 3.06 -2.43 1.03
CA ARG A 37 4.10 -2.74 0.03
C ARG A 37 4.05 -4.21 -0.42
N THR A 38 3.94 -5.14 0.53
CA THR A 38 3.87 -6.58 0.24
C THR A 38 2.63 -6.96 -0.57
N ALA A 39 1.50 -6.29 -0.33
CA ALA A 39 0.29 -6.49 -1.13
C ALA A 39 0.46 -6.00 -2.57
N LEU A 40 1.02 -4.79 -2.77
CA LEU A 40 1.30 -4.25 -4.10
C LEU A 40 2.22 -5.18 -4.92
N LEU A 41 3.34 -5.61 -4.32
CA LEU A 41 4.29 -6.52 -4.98
C LEU A 41 3.68 -7.88 -5.32
N ARG A 42 2.80 -8.39 -4.45
CA ARG A 42 2.10 -9.66 -4.68
C ARG A 42 1.10 -9.56 -5.83
N ILE A 43 0.32 -8.48 -5.91
CA ILE A 43 -0.62 -8.25 -7.02
C ILE A 43 0.12 -8.09 -8.35
N ALA A 44 1.26 -7.38 -8.36
CA ALA A 44 2.08 -7.26 -9.56
C ALA A 44 2.60 -8.62 -10.03
N ARG A 45 3.16 -9.42 -9.11
CA ARG A 45 3.65 -10.77 -9.42
C ARG A 45 2.56 -11.73 -9.87
N SER A 46 1.36 -11.66 -9.28
CA SER A 46 0.24 -12.52 -9.68
C SER A 46 -0.25 -12.23 -11.10
N ARG A 47 0.10 -11.07 -11.68
CA ARG A 47 -0.17 -10.70 -13.07
C ARG A 47 0.97 -11.06 -14.02
N GLY A 48 2.01 -11.74 -13.52
CA GLY A 48 3.18 -12.11 -14.31
C GLY A 48 4.21 -10.97 -14.46
N PHE A 49 4.03 -9.83 -13.79
CA PHE A 49 5.01 -8.75 -13.83
C PHE A 49 6.20 -9.05 -12.93
N ARG A 50 7.35 -8.43 -13.22
CA ARG A 50 8.52 -8.47 -12.35
C ARG A 50 8.68 -7.10 -11.66
N PRO A 51 8.13 -6.93 -10.44
CA PRO A 51 8.26 -5.67 -9.72
C PRO A 51 9.62 -5.56 -9.03
N THR A 52 10.26 -4.40 -9.14
CA THR A 52 11.36 -3.96 -8.29
C THR A 52 10.89 -2.82 -7.39
N TRP A 53 11.60 -2.62 -6.28
CA TRP A 53 11.24 -1.60 -5.30
C TRP A 53 12.49 -0.99 -4.69
N GLU A 54 12.58 0.34 -4.73
CA GLU A 54 13.69 1.12 -4.20
C GLU A 54 13.17 2.31 -3.40
N ARG A 55 13.96 2.78 -2.43
CA ARG A 55 13.64 4.00 -1.69
C ARG A 55 14.21 5.19 -2.46
N LEU A 56 13.42 6.23 -2.65
CA LEU A 56 13.88 7.46 -3.31
C LEU A 56 14.48 8.38 -2.26
N ASP A 57 15.77 8.19 -1.98
CA ASP A 57 16.49 9.08 -1.07
C ASP A 57 16.47 10.53 -1.62
N GLY A 58 16.39 11.52 -0.73
CA GLY A 58 16.35 12.94 -1.10
C GLY A 58 14.98 13.51 -1.50
N HIS A 59 13.93 12.69 -1.64
CA HIS A 59 12.59 13.15 -2.02
C HIS A 59 11.60 13.27 -0.83
N GLY A 60 12.06 12.92 0.37
CA GLY A 60 11.27 12.90 1.59
C GLY A 60 10.76 11.50 1.96
N PRO A 61 10.30 11.31 3.21
CA PRO A 61 9.82 10.02 3.68
C PRO A 61 8.55 9.59 2.94
N GLY A 62 8.41 8.27 2.74
CA GLY A 62 7.21 7.70 2.12
C GLY A 62 7.19 7.74 0.59
N LEU A 63 8.29 8.13 -0.07
CA LEU A 63 8.40 8.04 -1.53
C LEU A 63 9.33 6.90 -1.94
N TYR A 64 8.83 6.08 -2.86
CA TYR A 64 9.50 4.87 -3.33
C TYR A 64 9.43 4.78 -4.85
N GLY A 65 10.49 4.25 -5.45
CA GLY A 65 10.52 3.86 -6.85
C GLY A 65 10.02 2.43 -6.97
N MET A 66 9.10 2.19 -7.90
CA MET A 66 8.66 0.85 -8.25
C MET A 66 8.73 0.69 -9.76
N SER A 67 9.54 -0.23 -10.25
CA SER A 67 9.54 -0.56 -11.67
C SER A 67 8.76 -1.85 -11.91
N LEU A 68 7.94 -1.86 -12.94
CA LEU A 68 7.20 -3.03 -13.41
C LEU A 68 7.74 -3.45 -14.77
N THR A 69 8.36 -4.63 -14.85
CA THR A 69 8.62 -5.25 -16.16
C THR A 69 7.36 -5.95 -16.65
N ILE A 70 6.78 -5.43 -17.74
CA ILE A 70 5.59 -5.93 -18.41
C ILE A 70 6.00 -6.33 -19.84
N GLY A 71 6.18 -7.63 -20.08
CA GLY A 71 6.76 -8.12 -21.33
C GLY A 71 8.18 -7.57 -21.54
N ARG A 72 8.38 -6.76 -22.59
CA ARG A 72 9.65 -6.08 -22.89
C ARG A 72 9.69 -4.63 -22.41
N CYS A 73 8.59 -4.11 -21.86
CA CYS A 73 8.50 -2.73 -21.37
C CYS A 73 8.83 -2.66 -19.88
N VAL A 74 9.64 -1.68 -19.50
CA VAL A 74 9.88 -1.34 -18.10
C VAL A 74 9.11 -0.06 -17.79
N VAL A 75 8.16 -0.16 -16.88
CA VAL A 75 7.30 0.96 -16.46
C VAL A 75 7.78 1.45 -15.10
N PRO A 76 8.39 2.65 -14.99
CA PRO A 76 8.73 3.25 -13.72
C PRO A 76 7.50 3.94 -13.11
N LEU A 77 7.27 3.68 -11.83
CA LEU A 77 6.23 4.31 -11.01
C LEU A 77 6.87 4.94 -9.78
N VAL A 78 6.40 6.13 -9.43
CA VAL A 78 6.64 6.72 -8.11
C VAL A 78 5.47 6.32 -7.21
N VAL A 79 5.78 5.69 -6.08
CA VAL A 79 4.81 5.20 -5.12
C VAL A 79 4.86 6.07 -3.87
N ARG A 80 3.73 6.66 -3.52
CA ARG A 80 3.57 7.35 -2.25
C ARG A 80 2.97 6.41 -1.22
N MET A 81 3.69 6.24 -0.12
CA MET A 81 3.30 5.51 1.07
C MET A 81 3.17 6.52 2.20
N ARG A 82 2.09 6.44 2.96
CA ARG A 82 1.85 7.25 4.15
C ARG A 82 2.15 6.43 5.40
N ALA A 83 2.94 7.00 6.30
CA ALA A 83 3.11 6.45 7.64
C ALA A 83 1.80 6.62 8.42
N ILE A 84 1.29 5.51 8.94
CA ILE A 84 0.17 5.49 9.88
C ILE A 84 0.66 4.97 11.23
N GLN A 85 0.15 5.58 12.30
CA GLN A 85 0.29 5.01 13.62
C GLN A 85 -0.67 3.82 13.69
N ARG A 86 -0.13 2.62 13.92
CA ARG A 86 -0.98 1.50 14.31
C ARG A 86 -1.65 1.92 15.64
N PRO A 87 -2.98 2.02 15.73
CA PRO A 87 -3.60 2.24 17.02
C PRO A 87 -3.14 1.11 17.94
N ALA A 88 -2.54 1.48 19.07
CA ALA A 88 -2.18 0.51 20.09
C ALA A 88 -3.51 -0.09 20.58
N SER A 89 -3.83 -1.29 20.10
CA SER A 89 -4.89 -2.16 20.60
C SER A 89 -6.19 -1.44 20.97
N SER A 90 -7.16 -1.41 20.07
CA SER A 90 -8.55 -1.50 20.53
C SER A 90 -8.71 -2.90 21.10
N VAL A 91 -8.30 -3.07 22.36
CA VAL A 91 -8.94 -4.07 23.21
C VAL A 91 -10.43 -3.70 23.20
N PRO A 92 -11.36 -4.59 22.81
CA PRO A 92 -12.72 -4.40 23.25
C PRO A 92 -12.65 -4.37 24.78
N ASP A 93 -13.12 -3.28 25.37
CA ASP A 93 -13.33 -3.16 26.81
C ASP A 93 -14.42 -4.19 27.19
N ASP A 94 -14.00 -5.44 27.37
CA ASP A 94 -14.79 -6.51 27.97
C ASP A 94 -14.71 -6.34 29.50
N SER A 95 -15.12 -5.19 29.99
CA SER A 95 -15.21 -4.87 31.42
C SER A 95 -16.56 -4.30 31.82
N GLN A 96 -17.59 -4.48 30.97
CA GLN A 96 -18.97 -4.36 31.42
C GLN A 96 -19.41 -5.64 32.13
N LYS A 97 -18.87 -5.84 33.33
CA LYS A 97 -19.41 -6.74 34.34
C LYS A 97 -20.84 -6.29 34.67
N PRO A 98 -21.90 -7.07 34.40
CA PRO A 98 -23.18 -6.82 35.04
C PRO A 98 -22.99 -7.15 36.52
N LEU A 99 -23.02 -6.12 37.36
CA LEU A 99 -23.10 -6.27 38.79
C LEU A 99 -24.52 -6.78 39.10
N PHE A 100 -24.69 -8.09 39.26
CA PHE A 100 -25.89 -8.65 39.87
C PHE A 100 -26.04 -8.03 41.27
N PRO A 101 -27.20 -7.49 41.66
CA PRO A 101 -27.62 -7.62 43.04
C PRO A 101 -28.32 -8.97 43.21
N VAL A 102 -27.70 -9.85 44.00
CA VAL A 102 -28.44 -10.93 44.65
C VAL A 102 -29.46 -10.29 45.59
N SER A 103 -30.71 -10.74 45.53
CA SER A 103 -31.68 -10.49 46.60
C SER A 103 -32.56 -11.73 46.71
N GLU A 104 -32.12 -12.63 47.58
CA GLU A 104 -33.01 -13.56 48.28
C GLU A 104 -33.91 -12.78 49.22
N SER A 105 -35.23 -13.00 49.14
CA SER A 105 -36.19 -13.07 50.27
C SER A 105 -37.53 -13.56 49.75
#